data_AF-A0A6J6SVE6-F1
#
_entry.id   AF-A0A6J6SVE6-F1
#
_cell.length_a   1.000
_cell.length_b   1.000
_cell.length_c   1.000
_cell.angle_alpha   90.00
_cell.angle_beta   90.00
_cell.angle_gamma   90.00
#
_symmetry.space_group_name_H-M   'P 1'
#
loop_
_entity.id
_entity.type
_entity.pdbx_description
1 polymer ?
#
loop_
_entity_poly.entity_id
_entity_poly.type
_entity_poly.pdbx_seq_one_letter_code
_entity_poly.pdbx_strand_id
1 'polypeptide(L)'
;MHPLPARTRVGYRQRIGPKDGTLVVVSGGTGHGIGLSAPSPVASARQRVVAAGTGALESAGRAMSPFTWAGRQRWFAEPPHQHHSMIWLPRGCVIPAVGDQVTADVRFTTTRFDEVLEIDSPE
;
A
#
# COMPACT_ATOMS: atom_id res chain seq x y z
N MET A 1 7.72 -6.74 11.91
CA MET A 1 7.56 -5.28 12.10
C MET A 1 8.85 -4.69 12.63
N HIS A 2 9.24 -3.49 12.18
CA HIS A 2 10.50 -2.87 12.62
C HIS A 2 10.27 -1.41 13.04
N PRO A 3 10.29 -1.09 14.35
CA PRO A 3 10.40 0.29 14.81
C PRO A 3 11.74 0.86 14.32
N LEU A 4 11.71 2.01 13.65
CA LEU A 4 12.92 2.61 13.10
C LEU A 4 13.26 3.90 13.84
N PRO A 5 14.55 4.12 14.18
CA PRO A 5 15.02 5.43 14.58
C PRO A 5 14.64 6.52 13.57
N ALA A 6 14.57 7.77 14.03
CA ALA A 6 14.27 8.88 13.15
C ALA A 6 15.29 8.93 11.99
N ARG A 7 14.79 9.11 10.77
CA ARG A 7 15.56 9.22 9.51
C ARG A 7 16.25 7.93 9.04
N THR A 8 15.85 6.75 9.51
CA THR A 8 16.35 5.48 8.95
C THR A 8 15.98 5.33 7.47
N ARG A 9 16.96 4.87 6.68
CA ARG A 9 16.79 4.52 5.28
C ARG A 9 16.23 3.11 5.17
N VAL A 10 15.25 2.93 4.31
CA VAL A 10 14.59 1.63 4.11
C VAL A 10 14.60 1.22 2.65
N GLY A 11 14.56 -0.10 2.44
CA GLY A 11 14.37 -0.68 1.12
C GLY A 11 15.55 -0.50 0.17
N TYR A 12 15.36 -0.92 -1.08
CA TYR A 12 16.42 -0.85 -2.10
C TYR A 12 16.75 0.59 -2.48
N ARG A 13 15.75 1.47 -2.51
CA ARG A 13 15.92 2.89 -2.87
C ARG A 13 16.39 3.76 -1.71
N GLN A 14 16.66 3.16 -0.54
CA GLN A 14 17.21 3.83 0.63
C GLN A 14 16.42 5.10 1.02
N ARG A 15 15.08 5.02 0.91
CA ARG A 15 14.17 6.16 1.16
C ARG A 15 14.12 6.45 2.65
N ILE A 16 14.08 7.73 3.00
CA ILE A 16 13.94 8.17 4.39
C ILE A 16 12.46 8.19 4.74
N GLY A 17 12.10 7.48 5.80
CA GLY A 17 10.74 7.43 6.32
C GLY A 17 10.27 8.73 6.99
N PRO A 18 8.96 8.88 7.23
CA PRO A 18 8.44 9.95 8.07
C PRO A 18 9.04 9.85 9.49
N LYS A 19 9.21 11.00 10.14
CA LYS A 19 9.70 11.05 11.52
C LYS A 19 8.77 10.24 12.44
N ASP A 20 9.36 9.40 13.29
CA ASP A 20 8.67 8.51 14.23
C ASP A 20 7.67 7.52 13.58
N GLY A 21 7.84 7.21 12.28
CA GLY A 21 7.03 6.21 11.59
C GLY A 21 7.48 4.78 11.87
N THR A 22 6.53 3.83 11.83
CA THR A 22 6.84 2.39 11.87
C THR A 22 6.81 1.82 10.47
N LEU A 23 7.86 1.05 10.13
CA LEU A 23 7.90 0.30 8.88
C LEU A 23 7.25 -1.07 9.07
N VAL A 24 6.28 -1.37 8.21
CA VAL A 24 5.62 -2.68 8.17
C VAL A 24 5.90 -3.33 6.82
N VAL A 25 6.38 -4.56 6.87
CA VAL A 25 6.52 -5.44 5.71
C VAL A 25 5.27 -6.29 5.64
N VAL A 26 4.63 -6.29 4.48
CA VAL A 26 3.39 -7.02 4.22
C VAL A 26 3.64 -8.00 3.08
N SER A 27 3.14 -9.22 3.23
CA SER A 27 3.10 -10.20 2.14
C SER A 27 2.26 -9.66 0.98
N GLY A 28 2.71 -9.90 -0.25
CA GLY A 28 2.07 -9.36 -1.44
C GLY A 28 2.93 -8.30 -2.10
N GLY A 29 3.18 -8.52 -3.38
CA GLY A 29 4.08 -7.73 -4.21
C GLY A 29 3.56 -7.68 -5.65
N THR A 30 4.38 -7.23 -6.59
CA THR A 30 3.97 -7.14 -8.00
C THR A 30 3.55 -8.48 -8.59
N GLY A 31 4.15 -9.59 -8.14
CA GLY A 31 3.73 -10.94 -8.54
C GLY A 31 2.31 -11.33 -8.08
N HIS A 32 1.75 -10.59 -7.11
CA HIS A 32 0.41 -10.78 -6.56
C HIS A 32 -0.59 -9.70 -7.04
N GLY A 33 -0.17 -8.84 -7.98
CA GLY A 33 -1.00 -7.75 -8.51
C GLY A 33 -0.88 -6.42 -7.76
N ILE A 34 -0.01 -6.33 -6.75
CA ILE A 34 0.18 -5.11 -5.97
C ILE A 34 0.95 -4.05 -6.77
N GLY A 35 0.43 -2.82 -6.79
CA GLY A 35 1.07 -1.69 -7.47
C GLY A 35 1.00 -1.76 -9.00
N LEU A 36 0.22 -2.69 -9.56
CA LEU A 36 -0.07 -2.73 -11.00
C LEU A 36 -1.32 -1.90 -11.29
N SER A 37 -1.17 -0.86 -12.10
CA SER A 37 -2.29 -0.08 -12.62
C SER A 37 -2.55 -0.47 -14.07
N ALA A 38 -3.79 -0.87 -14.37
CA ALA A 38 -4.23 -0.96 -15.75
C ALA A 38 -4.50 0.46 -16.28
N PRO A 39 -4.15 0.78 -17.54
CA PRO A 39 -4.49 2.05 -18.16
C PRO A 39 -6.00 2.29 -18.03
N SER A 40 -6.39 3.39 -17.39
CA SER A 40 -7.79 3.76 -17.24
C SER A 40 -8.08 4.99 -18.11
N PRO A 41 -9.07 4.95 -19.01
CA PRO A 41 -9.46 6.12 -19.79
C PRO A 41 -9.94 7.24 -18.85
N VAL A 42 -9.25 8.38 -18.85
CA VAL A 42 -9.63 9.53 -18.02
C VAL A 42 -10.76 10.29 -18.72
N ALA A 43 -12.00 9.82 -18.55
CA ALA A 43 -13.15 10.31 -19.31
C ALA A 43 -13.73 11.64 -18.80
N SER A 44 -13.53 11.99 -17.52
CA SER A 44 -14.16 13.17 -16.89
C SER A 44 -13.18 14.21 -16.34
N ALA A 45 -13.64 15.45 -16.21
CA ALA A 45 -12.86 16.55 -15.61
C ALA A 45 -12.45 16.25 -14.16
N ARG A 46 -13.35 15.66 -13.36
CA ARG A 46 -13.05 15.23 -11.99
C ARG A 46 -11.93 14.17 -11.96
N GLN A 47 -11.99 13.17 -12.84
CA GLN A 47 -10.94 12.15 -12.93
C GLN A 47 -9.59 12.75 -13.34
N ARG A 48 -9.58 13.77 -14.22
CA ARG A 48 -8.34 14.50 -14.56
C ARG A 48 -7.74 15.23 -13.36
N VAL A 49 -8.56 15.91 -12.55
CA VAL A 49 -8.10 16.58 -11.33
C VAL A 49 -7.51 15.58 -10.33
N VAL A 50 -8.21 14.46 -10.10
CA VAL A 50 -7.72 13.38 -9.22
C VAL A 50 -6.41 12.80 -9.75
N ALA A 51 -6.34 12.50 -11.06
CA ALA A 51 -5.13 11.97 -11.67
C ALA A 51 -3.95 12.94 -11.59
N ALA A 52 -4.18 14.23 -11.81
CA ALA A 52 -3.16 15.26 -11.65
C ALA A 52 -2.67 15.36 -10.19
N GLY A 53 -3.59 15.30 -9.21
CA GLY A 53 -3.26 15.30 -7.79
C GLY A 53 -2.44 14.07 -7.37
N THR A 54 -2.88 12.87 -7.77
CA THR A 54 -2.14 11.62 -7.53
C THR A 54 -0.77 11.66 -8.20
N GLY A 55 -0.69 12.08 -9.46
CA GLY A 55 0.58 12.17 -10.21
C GLY A 55 1.56 13.15 -9.58
N ALA A 56 1.10 14.28 -9.04
CA ALA A 56 1.95 15.22 -8.30
C ALA A 56 2.51 14.63 -7.00
N LEU A 57 1.77 13.73 -6.36
CA LEU A 57 2.18 13.10 -5.12
C LEU A 57 3.14 11.94 -5.37
N GLU A 58 2.90 11.17 -6.42
CA GLU A 58 3.81 10.13 -6.92
C GLU A 58 5.14 10.73 -7.40
N SER A 59 5.13 11.92 -8.01
CA SER A 59 6.37 12.60 -8.42
C SER A 59 7.18 13.11 -7.21
N ALA A 60 6.52 13.43 -6.09
CA ALA A 60 7.17 13.63 -4.79
C ALA A 60 7.64 12.31 -4.15
N GLY A 61 7.41 11.18 -4.82
CA GLY A 61 7.75 9.83 -4.40
C GLY A 61 6.93 9.33 -3.21
N ARG A 62 5.68 9.79 -3.12
CA ARG A 62 4.65 9.28 -2.22
C ARG A 62 3.59 8.57 -3.05
N ALA A 63 3.56 7.24 -3.00
CA ALA A 63 2.55 6.43 -3.67
C ALA A 63 1.62 5.81 -2.63
N MET A 64 0.31 5.92 -2.86
CA MET A 64 -0.69 5.21 -2.05
C MET A 64 -0.59 3.71 -2.36
N SER A 65 -0.61 2.90 -1.32
CA SER A 65 -0.66 1.44 -1.44
C SER A 65 -2.12 0.95 -1.42
N PRO A 66 -2.42 -0.25 -1.93
CA PRO A 66 -3.76 -0.83 -1.78
C PRO A 66 -4.05 -1.29 -0.35
N PHE A 67 -3.06 -1.23 0.55
CA PHE A 67 -3.20 -1.75 1.90
C PHE A 67 -3.93 -0.76 2.81
N THR A 68 -4.92 -1.28 3.52
CA THR A 68 -5.66 -0.60 4.57
C THR A 68 -5.34 -1.25 5.91
N TRP A 69 -5.01 -0.42 6.89
CA TRP A 69 -4.78 -0.85 8.26
C TRP A 69 -5.47 0.12 9.21
N ALA A 70 -6.16 -0.38 10.24
CA ALA A 70 -6.94 0.44 11.18
C ALA A 70 -7.84 1.48 10.47
N GLY A 71 -8.58 1.03 9.45
CA GLY A 71 -9.53 1.84 8.70
C GLY A 71 -8.93 2.94 7.80
N ARG A 72 -7.60 2.98 7.63
CA ARG A 72 -6.94 3.98 6.75
C ARG A 72 -5.99 3.31 5.78
N GLN A 73 -6.09 3.73 4.52
CA GLN A 73 -5.17 3.34 3.47
C GLN A 73 -3.76 3.88 3.77
N ARG A 74 -2.74 3.07 3.47
CA ARG A 74 -1.35 3.34 3.85
C ARG A 74 -0.50 3.71 2.65
N TRP A 75 0.54 4.50 2.90
CA TRP A 75 1.53 4.87 1.89
C TRP A 75 2.56 3.75 1.75
N PHE A 76 2.97 3.47 0.52
CA PHE A 76 4.18 2.70 0.27
C PHE A 76 5.40 3.41 0.88
N ALA A 77 6.30 2.62 1.45
CA ALA A 77 7.62 3.09 1.87
C ALA A 77 8.59 3.20 0.69
N GLU A 78 8.45 2.30 -0.26
CA GLU A 78 9.02 2.33 -1.61
C GLU A 78 8.15 1.45 -2.53
N PRO A 79 8.36 1.45 -3.86
CA PRO A 79 7.59 0.59 -4.76
C PRO A 79 7.64 -0.89 -4.34
N PRO A 80 6.55 -1.65 -4.56
CA PRO A 80 6.47 -3.05 -4.16
C PRO A 80 7.51 -3.90 -4.88
N HIS A 81 8.05 -4.89 -4.18
CA HIS A 81 8.92 -5.91 -4.74
C HIS A 81 8.08 -7.08 -5.26
N GLN A 82 8.72 -8.11 -5.83
CA GLN A 82 7.99 -9.25 -6.42
C GLN A 82 7.05 -9.94 -5.41
N HIS A 83 7.50 -10.11 -4.16
CA HIS A 83 6.78 -10.91 -3.15
C HIS A 83 6.28 -10.14 -1.94
N HIS A 84 6.81 -8.94 -1.68
CA HIS A 84 6.47 -8.18 -0.49
C HIS A 84 6.35 -6.69 -0.81
N SER A 85 5.62 -6.02 0.06
CA SER A 85 5.44 -4.57 0.06
C SER A 85 5.88 -4.01 1.39
N MET A 86 6.28 -2.75 1.38
CA MET A 86 6.66 -2.02 2.59
C MET A 86 5.75 -0.80 2.71
N ILE A 87 5.13 -0.62 3.87
CA ILE A 87 4.21 0.50 4.13
C ILE A 87 4.60 1.25 5.40
N TRP A 88 4.24 2.53 5.46
CA TRP A 88 4.42 3.37 6.63
C TRP A 88 3.16 3.40 7.51
N LEU A 89 3.35 3.13 8.80
CA LEU A 89 2.38 3.49 9.84
C LEU A 89 2.84 4.75 10.57
N PRO A 90 1.96 5.76 10.71
CA PRO A 90 2.30 6.97 11.45
C PRO A 90 2.38 6.67 12.96
N ARG A 91 3.09 7.54 13.68
CA ARG A 91 3.13 7.52 15.15
C ARG A 91 1.73 7.49 15.75
N GLY A 92 1.53 6.67 16.78
CA GLY A 92 0.24 6.51 17.48
C GLY A 92 -0.76 5.61 16.77
N CYS A 93 -0.44 5.10 15.58
CA CYS A 93 -1.21 4.01 14.96
C CYS A 93 -0.99 2.71 15.75
N VAL A 94 -2.05 1.90 15.90
CA VAL A 94 -1.92 0.51 16.34
C VAL A 94 -0.97 -0.21 15.39
N ILE A 95 0.04 -0.90 15.94
CA ILE A 95 1.04 -1.62 15.16
C ILE A 95 0.57 -3.08 15.03
N PRO A 96 0.47 -3.64 13.81
CA PRO A 96 0.15 -5.05 13.62
C PRO A 96 1.21 -5.94 14.28
N ALA A 97 0.77 -7.03 14.88
CA ALA A 97 1.65 -8.14 15.23
C ALA A 97 2.05 -8.92 13.97
N VAL A 98 3.11 -9.74 14.08
CA VAL A 98 3.48 -10.66 12.99
C VAL A 98 2.38 -11.71 12.86
N GLY A 99 1.86 -11.89 11.65
CA GLY A 99 0.75 -12.80 11.35
C GLY A 99 -0.61 -12.10 11.23
N ASP A 100 -0.73 -10.85 11.67
CA ASP A 100 -1.96 -10.07 11.47
C ASP A 100 -2.25 -9.88 9.97
N GLN A 101 -3.54 -10.00 9.63
CA GLN A 101 -4.02 -9.82 8.27
C GLN A 101 -4.22 -8.33 7.96
N VAL A 102 -3.64 -7.88 6.84
CA VAL A 102 -3.79 -6.50 6.35
C VAL A 102 -4.69 -6.52 5.12
N THR A 103 -5.79 -5.79 5.17
CA THR A 103 -6.72 -5.69 4.02
C THR A 103 -6.03 -5.03 2.84
N ALA A 104 -6.24 -5.57 1.63
CA ALA A 104 -5.72 -4.98 0.40
C ALA A 104 -6.83 -4.89 -0.67
N ASP A 105 -7.04 -3.70 -1.20
CA ASP A 105 -7.95 -3.48 -2.33
C ASP A 105 -7.20 -3.71 -3.64
N VAL A 106 -7.42 -4.87 -4.25
CA VAL A 106 -6.71 -5.32 -5.45
C VAL A 106 -7.67 -5.62 -6.60
N ARG A 107 -7.15 -5.59 -7.83
CA ARG A 107 -7.92 -5.97 -9.02
C ARG A 107 -7.89 -7.48 -9.21
N PHE A 108 -9.06 -8.09 -9.35
CA PHE A 108 -9.19 -9.54 -9.53
C PHE A 108 -8.55 -10.04 -10.84
N THR A 109 -8.42 -9.17 -11.85
CA THR A 109 -7.80 -9.52 -13.14
C THR A 109 -6.29 -9.66 -13.08
N THR A 110 -5.65 -9.12 -12.04
CA THR A 110 -4.17 -9.11 -11.89
C THR A 110 -3.71 -9.81 -10.62
N THR A 111 -4.63 -10.37 -9.85
CA THR A 111 -4.37 -11.05 -8.59
C THR A 111 -4.84 -12.49 -8.68
N ARG A 112 -4.02 -13.40 -8.14
CA ARG A 112 -4.43 -14.78 -7.85
C ARG A 112 -4.68 -14.90 -6.35
N PHE A 113 -5.83 -15.43 -6.00
CA PHE A 113 -6.22 -15.64 -4.61
C PHE A 113 -5.95 -17.08 -4.23
N ASP A 114 -5.35 -17.28 -3.07
CA ASP A 114 -5.15 -18.61 -2.50
C ASP A 114 -6.46 -19.19 -1.96
N GLU A 115 -7.35 -18.31 -1.50
CA GLU A 115 -8.65 -18.65 -0.92
C GLU A 115 -9.72 -17.61 -1.31
N VAL A 116 -10.93 -18.08 -1.61
CA VAL A 116 -12.11 -17.23 -1.86
C VAL A 116 -13.17 -17.66 -0.85
N LEU A 117 -13.47 -16.76 0.09
CA LEU A 117 -14.49 -16.98 1.11
C LEU A 117 -15.85 -16.47 0.60
N GLU A 118 -16.91 -17.26 0.79
CA GLU A 118 -18.27 -16.81 0.52
C GLU A 118 -18.65 -15.72 1.53
N ILE A 119 -19.34 -14.68 1.07
CA ILE A 119 -19.88 -13.66 1.96
C ILE A 119 -21.20 -14.23 2.48
N ASP A 120 -21.32 -14.42 3.80
CA ASP A 120 -22.59 -14.79 4.41
C ASP A 120 -23.67 -13.82 3.92
N SER A 121 -24.71 -14.38 3.29
CA SER A 121 -25.84 -13.59 2.83
C SER A 121 -26.48 -12.92 4.06
N PRO A 122 -26.77 -11.61 4.02
CA PRO A 122 -27.51 -11.00 5.11
C PRO A 122 -28.90 -11.64 5.17
N GLU A 123 -29.25 -12.22 6.32
CA GLU A 123 -30.63 -12.62 6.66
C GLU A 123 -31.59 -11.44 6.68
#